data_AF-A0A0W1EPD9-F1
#
_entry.id   AF-A0A0W1EPD9-F1
#
_cell.length_a   1.000
_cell.length_b   1.000
_cell.length_c   1.000
_cell.angle_alpha   90.00
_cell.angle_beta   90.00
_cell.angle_gamma   90.00
#
_symmetry.space_group_name_H-M   'P 1'
#
loop_
_entity.id
_entity.type
_entity.pdbx_description
1 polymer ?
#
loop_
_entity_poly.entity_id
_entity_poly.type
_entity_poly.pdbx_seq_one_letter_code
_entity_poly.pdbx_strand_id
1 'polypeptide(L)'
;MISKQPGFRYGALGALMLVIAGCTAIPKPVAPPPPQPVAPAPTPAPLPTPTSGWEDRAVNAGAWRYDAGSRTAAFVPTGSANPLLSLTCSGGGIRMTSALAGDVSLRTSAGTDRIRFDGGSANLANRDPRLDRIAFSRGRFALETPGGGAMTLPVQSEIGRVIEDCR
;
A
#
# COMPACT_ATOMS: atom_id res chain seq x y z
N MET A 1 -66.58 59.93 16.07
CA MET A 1 -67.93 59.36 16.27
C MET A 1 -68.47 59.06 14.88
N ILE A 2 -68.22 57.85 14.36
CA ILE A 2 -69.13 56.69 14.36
C ILE A 2 -70.42 56.95 13.57
N SER A 3 -70.79 55.92 12.78
CA SER A 3 -72.13 55.62 12.24
C SER A 3 -72.33 56.12 10.79
N LYS A 4 -72.79 55.33 9.81
CA LYS A 4 -73.42 54.00 9.77
C LYS A 4 -73.50 53.56 8.28
N GLN A 5 -73.30 52.29 7.98
CA GLN A 5 -73.76 51.67 6.71
C GLN A 5 -75.29 51.52 6.72
N PRO A 6 -75.96 51.41 5.55
CA PRO A 6 -76.22 50.12 4.87
C PRO A 6 -76.10 50.26 3.32
N GLY A 7 -75.83 49.26 2.48
CA GLY A 7 -76.34 47.89 2.43
C GLY A 7 -77.52 47.81 1.45
N PHE A 8 -77.31 47.49 0.16
CA PHE A 8 -78.34 46.85 -0.68
C PHE A 8 -77.74 46.10 -1.87
N ARG A 9 -78.26 44.90 -2.10
CA ARG A 9 -77.87 43.89 -3.11
C ARG A 9 -78.78 43.97 -4.34
N TYR A 10 -78.56 43.05 -5.29
CA TYR A 10 -79.31 42.74 -6.52
C TYR A 10 -78.89 43.59 -7.72
N GLY A 11 -78.61 43.06 -8.90
CA GLY A 11 -78.74 41.72 -9.44
C GLY A 11 -78.66 41.79 -10.98
N ALA A 12 -78.47 40.64 -11.63
CA ALA A 12 -78.69 40.37 -13.06
C ALA A 12 -77.75 41.09 -14.07
N LEU A 13 -76.84 40.34 -14.71
CA LEU A 13 -77.05 39.66 -16.00
C LEU A 13 -77.27 40.64 -17.17
N GLY A 14 -76.26 40.77 -18.02
CA GLY A 14 -76.33 41.51 -19.28
C GLY A 14 -75.11 41.19 -20.15
N ALA A 15 -75.12 40.02 -20.77
CA ALA A 15 -74.15 39.62 -21.78
C ALA A 15 -74.47 40.32 -23.11
N LEU A 16 -73.57 41.20 -23.57
CA LEU A 16 -73.38 41.47 -25.00
C LEU A 16 -72.03 42.17 -25.20
N MET A 17 -71.01 41.42 -25.60
CA MET A 17 -69.77 41.98 -26.14
C MET A 17 -69.53 41.39 -27.52
N LEU A 18 -69.86 42.21 -28.51
CA LEU A 18 -69.46 42.14 -29.90
C LEU A 18 -67.97 42.53 -29.96
N VAL A 19 -67.07 41.62 -30.35
CA VAL A 19 -65.65 41.97 -30.60
C VAL A 19 -65.22 41.58 -32.00
N ILE A 20 -64.56 42.57 -32.60
CA ILE A 20 -64.13 42.78 -33.96
C ILE A 20 -62.77 42.11 -34.21
N ALA A 21 -62.58 41.61 -35.43
CA ALA A 21 -61.33 41.48 -36.22
C ALA A 21 -60.08 40.78 -35.64
N GLY A 22 -59.40 40.07 -36.55
CA GLY A 22 -57.95 39.92 -36.50
C GLY A 22 -57.43 38.64 -37.13
N CYS A 23 -57.31 38.60 -38.46
CA CYS A 23 -56.43 37.63 -39.13
C CYS A 23 -54.98 37.95 -38.76
N THR A 24 -54.40 37.22 -37.81
CA THR A 24 -52.95 37.23 -37.57
C THR A 24 -52.35 35.98 -38.19
N ALA A 25 -51.38 36.16 -39.10
CA ALA A 25 -50.58 35.07 -39.64
C ALA A 25 -49.69 34.53 -38.51
N ILE A 26 -49.94 33.29 -38.09
CA ILE A 26 -49.13 32.59 -37.07
C ILE A 26 -47.74 32.30 -37.69
N PRO A 27 -46.64 32.83 -37.15
CA PRO A 27 -45.31 32.47 -37.63
C PRO A 27 -45.08 30.96 -37.40
N LYS A 28 -44.70 30.24 -38.46
CA LYS A 28 -44.43 28.81 -38.38
C LYS A 28 -43.28 28.56 -37.40
N PRO A 29 -43.44 27.67 -36.40
CA PRO A 29 -42.34 27.24 -35.54
C PRO A 29 -41.21 26.65 -36.39
N VAL A 30 -40.01 27.22 -36.27
CA VAL A 30 -38.79 26.63 -36.85
C VAL A 30 -38.49 25.36 -36.04
N ALA A 31 -38.34 24.24 -36.75
CA ALA A 31 -38.01 22.97 -36.13
C ALA A 31 -36.64 23.06 -35.42
N PRO A 32 -36.48 22.50 -34.20
CA PRO A 32 -35.19 22.45 -33.53
C PRO A 32 -34.17 21.70 -34.39
N PRO A 33 -32.89 22.12 -34.40
CA PRO A 33 -31.85 21.37 -35.09
C PRO A 33 -31.73 19.96 -34.51
N PRO A 34 -31.41 18.95 -35.34
CA PRO A 34 -31.27 17.57 -34.88
C PRO A 34 -30.15 17.46 -33.82
N PRO A 35 -30.34 16.64 -32.77
CA PRO A 35 -29.32 16.43 -31.75
C PRO A 35 -28.03 15.89 -32.36
N GLN A 36 -26.90 16.51 -32.02
CA GLN A 36 -25.59 16.09 -32.50
C GLN A 36 -25.19 14.76 -31.83
N PRO A 37 -24.58 13.81 -32.57
CA PRO A 37 -24.05 12.59 -31.99
C PRO A 37 -23.00 12.91 -30.91
N VAL A 38 -23.22 12.45 -29.69
CA VAL A 38 -22.26 12.58 -28.59
C VAL A 38 -21.18 11.52 -28.78
N ALA A 39 -19.91 11.94 -28.83
CA ALA A 39 -18.80 11.03 -28.93
C ALA A 39 -18.71 10.11 -27.69
N PRO A 40 -18.40 8.81 -27.85
CA PRO A 40 -18.21 7.92 -26.72
C PRO A 40 -17.09 8.42 -25.80
N ALA A 41 -17.33 8.40 -24.48
CA ALA A 41 -16.31 8.76 -23.50
C ALA A 41 -15.12 7.79 -23.58
N PRO A 42 -13.87 8.28 -23.45
CA PRO A 42 -12.70 7.42 -23.44
C PRO A 42 -12.75 6.46 -22.24
N THR A 43 -12.45 5.18 -22.47
CA THR A 43 -12.38 4.17 -21.41
C THR A 43 -11.21 4.47 -20.47
N PRO A 44 -11.41 4.49 -19.13
CA PRO A 44 -10.33 4.69 -18.18
C PRO A 44 -9.24 3.62 -18.31
N ALA A 45 -7.97 4.02 -18.19
CA ALA A 45 -6.86 3.09 -18.19
C ALA A 45 -6.97 2.10 -17.01
N PRO A 46 -6.56 0.83 -17.18
CA PRO A 46 -6.51 -0.14 -16.08
C PRO A 46 -5.63 0.37 -14.93
N LEU A 47 -6.06 0.15 -13.69
CA LEU A 47 -5.25 0.44 -12.51
C LEU A 47 -3.99 -0.45 -12.49
N PRO A 48 -2.83 0.04 -12.04
CA PRO A 48 -1.63 -0.77 -11.91
C PRO A 48 -1.86 -1.91 -10.91
N THR A 49 -1.40 -3.11 -11.25
CA THR A 49 -1.45 -4.27 -10.35
C THR A 49 -0.54 -4.00 -9.14
N PRO A 50 -1.00 -4.24 -7.90
CA PRO A 50 -0.15 -4.11 -6.72
C PRO A 50 1.05 -5.04 -6.81
N THR A 51 2.26 -4.51 -6.62
CA THR A 51 3.45 -5.34 -6.44
C THR A 51 3.30 -6.16 -5.15
N SER A 52 3.61 -7.46 -5.20
CA SER A 52 3.58 -8.32 -4.01
C SER A 52 4.51 -7.76 -2.91
N GLY A 53 3.99 -7.71 -1.68
CA GLY A 53 4.78 -7.33 -0.50
C GLY A 53 5.93 -8.30 -0.25
N TRP A 54 6.85 -7.95 0.65
CA TRP A 54 7.95 -8.85 1.02
C TRP A 54 7.43 -10.10 1.74
N GLU A 55 6.28 -9.97 2.39
CA GLU A 55 5.55 -11.02 3.11
C GLU A 55 5.13 -12.16 2.19
N ASP A 56 4.73 -11.83 0.95
CA ASP A 56 4.22 -12.77 -0.04
C ASP A 56 5.33 -13.38 -0.90
N ARG A 57 6.57 -12.87 -0.79
CA ARG A 57 7.70 -13.42 -1.55
C ARG A 57 8.02 -14.83 -1.08
N ALA A 58 8.35 -15.68 -2.05
CA ALA A 58 8.93 -16.99 -1.76
C ALA A 58 10.20 -16.83 -0.92
N VAL A 59 10.36 -17.68 0.09
CA VAL A 59 11.62 -17.76 0.83
C VAL A 59 12.71 -18.32 -0.08
N ASN A 60 13.94 -17.83 0.09
CA ASN A 60 15.09 -18.40 -0.60
C ASN A 60 15.19 -19.90 -0.29
N ALA A 61 15.47 -20.72 -1.30
CA ALA A 61 15.66 -22.14 -1.12
C ALA A 61 16.97 -22.41 -0.38
N GLY A 62 16.90 -23.08 0.77
CA GLY A 62 18.05 -23.32 1.64
C GLY A 62 17.63 -23.64 3.07
N ALA A 63 18.61 -23.75 3.96
CA ALA A 63 18.37 -24.05 5.36
C ALA A 63 19.36 -23.32 6.27
N TRP A 64 18.93 -23.01 7.48
CA TRP A 64 19.83 -22.59 8.53
C TRP A 64 20.64 -23.77 9.05
N ARG A 65 21.89 -23.50 9.41
CA ARG A 65 22.78 -24.44 10.11
C ARG A 65 23.46 -23.70 11.23
N TYR A 66 23.45 -24.29 12.42
CA TYR A 66 24.18 -23.75 13.57
C TYR A 66 25.46 -24.56 13.81
N ASP A 67 26.59 -23.87 13.89
CA ASP A 67 27.87 -24.42 14.31
C ASP A 67 28.22 -23.92 15.72
N ALA A 68 28.33 -24.84 16.67
CA ALA A 68 28.63 -24.52 18.07
C ALA A 68 30.09 -24.11 18.29
N GLY A 69 31.03 -24.61 17.47
CA GLY A 69 32.45 -24.29 17.61
C GLY A 69 32.74 -22.81 17.33
N SER A 70 32.14 -22.27 16.28
CA SER A 70 32.25 -20.85 15.92
C SER A 70 31.10 -19.98 16.46
N ARG A 71 30.07 -20.58 17.07
CA ARG A 71 28.81 -19.91 17.45
C ARG A 71 28.22 -19.13 16.28
N THR A 72 28.04 -19.83 15.17
CA THR A 72 27.55 -19.25 13.91
C THR A 72 26.27 -19.93 13.45
N ALA A 73 25.23 -19.15 13.20
CA ALA A 73 24.08 -19.56 12.41
C ALA A 73 24.27 -19.08 10.96
N ALA A 74 24.27 -19.99 9.99
CA ALA A 74 24.45 -19.67 8.58
C ALA A 74 23.30 -20.21 7.74
N PHE A 75 22.70 -19.36 6.91
CA PHE A 75 21.73 -19.79 5.91
C PHE A 75 22.46 -20.25 4.64
N VAL A 76 22.43 -21.56 4.39
CA VAL A 76 23.07 -22.17 3.23
C VAL A 76 22.03 -22.41 2.13
N PRO A 77 22.15 -21.73 0.97
CA PRO A 77 21.22 -21.90 -0.13
C PRO A 77 21.34 -23.30 -0.75
N THR A 78 20.24 -23.82 -1.29
CA THR A 78 20.26 -25.09 -2.02
C THR A 78 21.12 -24.96 -3.28
N GLY A 79 22.04 -25.90 -3.50
CA GLY A 79 22.93 -25.89 -4.67
C GLY A 79 24.17 -25.01 -4.56
N SER A 80 24.45 -24.40 -3.40
CA SER A 80 25.70 -23.67 -3.13
C SER A 80 26.21 -23.92 -1.72
N ALA A 81 27.53 -24.01 -1.56
CA ALA A 81 28.17 -24.14 -0.25
C ALA A 81 28.36 -22.78 0.47
N ASN A 82 28.29 -21.66 -0.28
CA ASN A 82 28.48 -20.33 0.27
C ASN A 82 27.19 -19.82 0.92
N PRO A 83 27.21 -19.42 2.21
CA PRO A 83 26.04 -18.91 2.88
C PRO A 83 25.60 -17.55 2.34
N LEU A 84 24.29 -17.33 2.24
CA LEU A 84 23.74 -16.01 1.86
C LEU A 84 23.84 -15.00 3.01
N LEU A 85 23.68 -15.49 4.23
CA LEU A 85 23.75 -14.72 5.46
C LEU A 85 24.27 -15.63 6.58
N SER A 86 25.27 -15.14 7.31
CA SER A 86 25.70 -15.74 8.57
C SER A 86 25.57 -14.74 9.70
N LEU A 87 25.18 -15.22 10.88
CA LEU A 87 25.18 -14.52 12.15
C LEU A 87 26.19 -15.24 13.04
N THR A 88 27.26 -14.55 13.42
CA THR A 88 28.31 -15.11 14.28
C THR A 88 28.38 -14.30 15.57
N CYS A 89 28.32 -14.98 16.72
CA CYS A 89 28.61 -14.33 17.98
C CYS A 89 30.13 -14.08 18.11
N SER A 90 30.53 -12.81 18.04
CA SER A 90 31.94 -12.40 18.12
C SER A 90 32.08 -11.06 18.81
N GLY A 91 33.03 -10.94 19.74
CA GLY A 91 33.36 -9.64 20.36
C GLY A 91 32.21 -8.97 21.11
N GLY A 92 31.31 -9.75 21.75
CA GLY A 92 30.16 -9.21 22.51
C GLY A 92 29.00 -8.71 21.65
N GLY A 93 28.99 -9.07 20.36
CA GLY A 93 27.90 -8.75 19.44
C GLY A 93 27.70 -9.81 18.37
N ILE A 94 26.66 -9.63 17.58
CA ILE A 94 26.39 -10.46 16.41
C ILE A 94 27.01 -9.78 15.20
N ARG A 95 28.04 -10.43 14.63
CA ARG A 95 28.56 -10.08 13.31
C ARG A 95 27.71 -10.79 12.27
N MET A 96 27.03 -10.01 11.43
CA MET A 96 26.32 -10.47 10.25
C MET A 96 27.26 -10.40 9.05
N THR A 97 27.36 -11.46 8.25
CA THR A 97 28.15 -11.47 6.99
C THR A 97 27.30 -11.88 5.81
N SER A 98 27.42 -11.16 4.70
CA SER A 98 26.65 -11.39 3.46
C SER A 98 27.31 -10.71 2.27
N ALA A 99 26.89 -11.04 1.05
CA ALA A 99 27.24 -10.27 -0.16
C ALA A 99 26.54 -8.91 -0.25
N LEU A 100 25.72 -8.56 0.75
CA LEU A 100 25.05 -7.27 0.85
C LEU A 100 26.04 -6.13 1.10
N ALA A 101 25.69 -4.94 0.62
CA ALA A 101 26.46 -3.72 0.80
C ALA A 101 25.52 -2.51 0.92
N GLY A 102 26.01 -1.46 1.56
CA GLY A 102 25.25 -0.22 1.70
C GLY A 102 24.28 -0.25 2.88
N ASP A 103 23.29 0.63 2.82
CA ASP A 103 22.15 0.64 3.73
C ASP A 103 21.13 -0.40 3.27
N VAL A 104 20.97 -1.47 4.05
CA VAL A 104 20.03 -2.56 3.76
C VAL A 104 18.79 -2.40 4.62
N SER A 105 17.61 -2.48 4.00
CA SER A 105 16.34 -2.51 4.73
C SER A 105 16.12 -3.89 5.32
N LEU A 106 15.97 -3.97 6.64
CA LEU A 106 15.52 -5.16 7.35
C LEU A 106 14.00 -5.10 7.48
N ARG A 107 13.28 -6.03 6.85
CA ARG A 107 11.83 -6.17 6.95
C ARG A 107 11.48 -7.34 7.87
N THR A 108 10.70 -7.07 8.89
CA THR A 108 10.18 -8.05 9.84
C THR A 108 8.70 -7.81 10.05
N SER A 109 7.98 -8.77 10.64
CA SER A 109 6.58 -8.53 11.00
C SER A 109 6.39 -7.49 12.11
N ALA A 110 7.46 -7.06 12.78
CA ALA A 110 7.46 -6.00 13.78
C ALA A 110 7.74 -4.61 13.18
N GLY A 111 8.14 -4.52 11.90
CA GLY A 111 8.41 -3.26 11.21
C GLY A 111 9.63 -3.31 10.30
N THR A 112 10.04 -2.13 9.84
CA THR A 112 11.21 -1.95 8.97
C THR A 112 12.32 -1.23 9.73
N ASP A 113 13.53 -1.78 9.66
CA ASP A 113 14.75 -1.16 10.13
C ASP A 113 15.77 -1.01 9.00
N ARG A 114 16.92 -0.45 9.34
CA ARG A 114 18.08 -0.37 8.46
C ARG A 114 19.28 -1.02 9.11
N ILE A 115 20.06 -1.78 8.36
CA ILE A 115 21.36 -2.33 8.76
C ILE A 115 22.39 -1.90 7.71
N ARG A 116 23.47 -1.25 8.14
CA ARG A 116 24.56 -0.85 7.24
C ARG A 116 25.56 -2.01 7.11
N PHE A 117 25.71 -2.53 5.90
CA PHE A 117 26.73 -3.55 5.57
C PHE A 117 27.97 -2.89 4.95
N ASP A 118 29.08 -2.91 5.66
CA ASP A 118 30.38 -2.42 5.21
C ASP A 118 31.34 -3.59 4.95
N GLY A 119 31.94 -3.62 3.77
CA GLY A 119 32.78 -4.74 3.31
C GLY A 119 32.11 -6.12 3.40
N GLY A 120 30.78 -6.21 3.21
CA GLY A 120 30.03 -7.46 3.35
C GLY A 120 29.72 -7.87 4.79
N SER A 121 29.88 -6.96 5.76
CA SER A 121 29.61 -7.24 7.17
C SER A 121 28.83 -6.13 7.87
N ALA A 122 28.04 -6.49 8.86
CA ALA A 122 27.40 -5.57 9.80
C ALA A 122 27.57 -6.10 11.21
N ASN A 123 27.72 -5.22 12.20
CA ASN A 123 27.81 -5.64 13.61
C ASN A 123 26.62 -5.06 14.37
N LEU A 124 25.92 -5.93 15.11
CA LEU A 124 24.86 -5.57 16.02
C LEU A 124 25.32 -5.87 17.45
N ALA A 125 25.01 -4.98 18.40
CA ALA A 125 25.23 -5.28 19.82
C ALA A 125 24.41 -6.52 20.21
N ASN A 126 24.88 -7.30 21.18
CA ASN A 126 24.17 -8.52 21.62
C ASN A 126 22.74 -8.29 22.16
N ARG A 127 22.43 -7.06 22.58
CA ARG A 127 21.09 -6.61 23.01
C ARG A 127 20.42 -5.68 22.00
N ASP A 128 20.86 -5.66 20.75
CA ASP A 128 20.21 -4.85 19.72
C ASP A 128 18.78 -5.37 19.46
N PRO A 129 17.74 -4.52 19.56
CA PRO A 129 16.35 -4.94 19.42
C PRO A 129 16.01 -5.45 18.00
N ARG A 130 16.86 -5.19 17.00
CA ARG A 130 16.69 -5.81 15.67
C ARG A 130 16.89 -7.32 15.70
N LEU A 131 17.71 -7.85 16.61
CA LEU A 131 17.93 -9.29 16.75
C LEU A 131 16.63 -9.99 17.17
N ASP A 132 15.94 -9.46 18.18
CA ASP A 132 14.64 -9.98 18.62
C ASP A 132 13.58 -9.85 17.52
N ARG A 133 13.56 -8.72 16.80
CA ARG A 133 12.63 -8.53 15.68
C ARG A 133 12.83 -9.54 14.56
N ILE A 134 14.06 -9.99 14.32
CA ILE A 134 14.35 -11.09 13.39
C ILE A 134 13.85 -12.42 13.98
N ALA A 135 14.26 -12.74 15.21
CA ALA A 135 13.96 -14.03 15.86
C ALA A 135 12.47 -14.28 16.06
N PHE A 136 11.68 -13.22 16.28
CA PHE A 136 10.23 -13.29 16.48
C PHE A 136 9.42 -12.86 15.25
N SER A 137 10.06 -12.67 14.08
CA SER A 137 9.31 -12.36 12.86
C SER A 137 8.42 -13.56 12.46
N ARG A 138 7.22 -13.28 11.94
CA ARG A 138 6.24 -14.31 11.56
C ARG A 138 6.69 -15.09 10.32
N GLY A 139 7.42 -16.18 10.54
CA GLY A 139 7.82 -17.16 9.54
C GLY A 139 8.97 -16.74 8.62
N ARG A 140 9.08 -15.45 8.26
CA ARG A 140 10.15 -14.92 7.40
C ARG A 140 10.55 -13.50 7.77
N PHE A 141 11.71 -13.08 7.28
CA PHE A 141 12.17 -11.70 7.26
C PHE A 141 12.87 -11.44 5.93
N ALA A 142 13.03 -10.17 5.55
CA ALA A 142 13.72 -9.81 4.32
C ALA A 142 14.84 -8.80 4.54
N LEU A 143 15.87 -8.89 3.71
CA LEU A 143 16.96 -7.92 3.60
C LEU A 143 16.95 -7.38 2.16
N GLU A 144 16.72 -6.07 2.01
CA GLU A 144 16.57 -5.41 0.70
C GLU A 144 17.61 -4.30 0.52
N THR A 145 18.35 -4.33 -0.59
CA THR A 145 19.28 -3.27 -0.98
C THR A 145 18.59 -2.23 -1.86
N PRO A 146 19.05 -0.97 -1.85
CA PRO A 146 18.52 0.07 -2.72
C PRO A 146 18.67 -0.23 -4.21
N GLY A 147 19.67 -1.05 -4.58
CA GLY A 147 19.94 -1.49 -5.96
C GLY A 147 19.05 -2.64 -6.44
N GLY A 148 18.01 -3.03 -5.69
CA GLY A 148 17.05 -4.07 -6.08
C GLY A 148 17.42 -5.50 -5.69
N GLY A 149 18.57 -5.70 -5.02
CA GLY A 149 18.91 -7.00 -4.44
C GLY A 149 18.05 -7.27 -3.21
N ALA A 150 17.42 -8.44 -3.14
CA ALA A 150 16.62 -8.83 -1.98
C ALA A 150 16.78 -10.32 -1.66
N MET A 151 16.78 -10.65 -0.37
CA MET A 151 16.64 -12.02 0.10
C MET A 151 15.51 -12.08 1.14
N THR A 152 14.72 -13.14 1.09
CA THR A 152 13.65 -13.44 2.03
C THR A 152 13.99 -14.76 2.70
N LEU A 153 14.35 -14.70 3.99
CA LEU A 153 14.87 -15.85 4.73
C LEU A 153 13.82 -16.35 5.73
N PRO A 154 13.73 -17.67 5.95
CA PRO A 154 12.86 -18.21 6.99
C PRO A 154 13.40 -17.88 8.38
N VAL A 155 12.50 -17.72 9.34
CA VAL A 155 12.84 -17.63 10.77
C VAL A 155 12.88 -19.05 11.35
N GLN A 156 14.04 -19.46 11.88
CA GLN A 156 14.28 -20.81 12.43
C GLN A 156 15.10 -20.74 13.73
N SER A 157 15.14 -21.85 14.46
CA SER A 157 15.72 -21.99 15.80
C SER A 157 17.20 -21.59 15.91
N GLU A 158 17.96 -21.77 14.83
CA GLU A 158 19.39 -21.48 14.74
C GLU A 158 19.68 -20.00 14.96
N ILE A 159 18.78 -19.13 14.48
CA ILE A 159 18.86 -17.68 14.70
C ILE A 159 18.70 -17.36 16.18
N GLY A 160 17.66 -17.91 16.82
CA GLY A 160 17.43 -17.72 18.26
C GLY A 160 18.61 -18.24 19.08
N ARG A 161 19.13 -19.42 18.71
CA ARG A 161 20.28 -20.02 19.39
C ARG A 161 21.52 -19.13 19.37
N VAL A 162 21.91 -18.60 18.20
CA VAL A 162 23.09 -17.73 18.13
C VAL A 162 22.89 -16.40 18.86
N ILE A 163 21.66 -15.87 18.91
CA ILE A 163 21.34 -14.65 19.66
C ILE A 163 21.47 -14.91 21.16
N GLU A 164 20.88 -15.99 21.66
CA GLU A 164 20.94 -16.36 23.08
C GLU A 164 22.37 -16.70 23.53
N ASP A 165 23.14 -17.42 22.73
CA ASP A 165 24.54 -17.73 23.02
C ASP A 165 25.46 -16.49 23.05
N CYS A 166 24.97 -15.33 22.58
CA CYS A 166 25.71 -14.08 22.56
C CYS A 166 25.32 -13.07 23.64
N ARG A 167 24.23 -13.33 24.37
CA ARG A 167 23.73 -12.48 25.45
C ARG A 167 24.48 -12.74 26.75
#